data_AF-A0A8D6VIW8-F1
#
_entry.id   AF-A0A8D6VIW8-F1
#
_cell.length_a   1.000
_cell.length_b   1.000
_cell.length_c   1.000
_cell.angle_alpha   90.00
_cell.angle_beta   90.00
_cell.angle_gamma   90.00
#
_symmetry.space_group_name_H-M   'P 1'
#
loop_
_entity.id
_entity.type
_entity.pdbx_description
1 polymer ?
#
loop_
_entity_poly.entity_id
_entity_poly.type
_entity_poly.pdbx_seq_one_letter_code
_entity_poly.pdbx_strand_id
1 'polypeptide(L)'
;MAFTTKGSGQTGDFAYDLFFRKDTSKGNPQLEVMIWGANNSYPLGTLTTSNAITSDGVTYDLWEGNNDAAGYYVYTFIPHGTAGNSNALPAKGNVNVDVKAFLTRLQDLRASDGRYSNALYLQVVEGGFEVTGGMGTVSLSGSIAAK
;
A
#
# COMPACT_ATOMS: atom_id res chain seq x y z
N MET A 1 11.86 0.67 3.22
CA MET A 1 11.61 1.42 4.47
C MET A 1 11.42 0.44 5.63
N ALA A 2 11.81 0.79 6.84
CA ALA A 2 11.65 -0.01 8.04
C ALA A 2 10.88 0.78 9.11
N PHE A 3 10.22 0.06 10.00
CA PHE A 3 9.51 0.64 11.13
C PHE A 3 9.83 -0.08 12.43
N THR A 4 9.66 0.64 13.52
CA THR A 4 9.55 0.09 14.87
C THR A 4 8.37 0.74 15.57
N THR A 5 7.65 -0.04 16.37
CA THR A 5 6.54 0.44 17.18
C THR A 5 6.88 0.30 18.66
N LYS A 6 6.43 1.25 19.47
CA LYS A 6 6.47 1.18 20.93
C LYS A 6 5.13 1.64 21.47
N GLY A 7 4.63 0.97 22.51
CA GLY A 7 3.35 1.29 23.12
C GLY A 7 2.52 0.04 23.39
N SER A 8 1.19 0.21 23.43
CA SER A 8 0.24 -0.86 23.73
C SER A 8 -0.95 -0.82 22.80
N GLY A 9 -1.37 -2.01 22.34
CA GLY A 9 -2.58 -2.20 21.54
C GLY A 9 -2.60 -1.47 20.20
N GLN A 10 -1.43 -1.17 19.62
CA GLN A 10 -1.35 -0.42 18.37
C GLN A 10 -1.89 -1.26 17.21
N THR A 11 -2.83 -0.68 16.45
CA THR A 11 -3.43 -1.29 15.26
C THR A 11 -3.30 -0.35 14.07
N GLY A 12 -3.28 -0.93 12.88
CA GLY A 12 -3.05 -0.20 11.64
C GLY A 12 -2.28 -1.01 10.61
N ASP A 13 -1.61 -0.27 9.73
CA ASP A 13 -0.75 -0.81 8.68
C ASP A 13 0.47 0.07 8.44
N PHE A 14 1.53 -0.56 7.95
CA PHE A 14 2.75 0.08 7.52
C PHE A 14 2.85 -0.06 6.00
N ALA A 15 2.85 1.06 5.29
CA ALA A 15 2.63 1.08 3.85
C ALA A 15 3.56 2.03 3.11
N TYR A 16 3.83 1.68 1.85
CA TYR A 16 4.03 2.69 0.81
C TYR A 16 2.68 3.09 0.25
N ASP A 17 2.54 4.37 -0.04
CA ASP A 17 1.37 4.95 -0.69
C ASP A 17 1.81 5.77 -1.93
N LEU A 18 1.18 5.51 -3.07
CA LEU A 18 1.53 6.08 -4.35
C LEU A 18 0.30 6.70 -5.00
N PHE A 19 0.35 8.01 -5.18
CA PHE A 19 -0.74 8.75 -5.80
C PHE A 19 -0.45 9.05 -7.27
N PHE A 20 -1.45 8.80 -8.12
CA PHE A 20 -1.34 8.96 -9.56
C PHE A 20 -2.32 9.98 -10.11
N ARG A 21 -1.88 10.60 -11.22
CA ARG A 21 -2.67 11.56 -12.00
C ARG A 21 -2.70 11.22 -13.48
N LYS A 22 -3.77 11.64 -14.15
CA LYS A 22 -3.90 11.63 -15.61
C LYS A 22 -3.24 12.85 -16.28
N ASP A 23 -2.82 13.83 -15.49
CA ASP A 23 -2.24 15.09 -15.93
C ASP A 23 -1.05 15.50 -15.05
N THR A 24 -0.35 16.57 -15.44
CA THR A 24 0.82 17.11 -14.74
C THR A 24 0.51 18.17 -13.69
N SER A 25 -0.77 18.43 -13.40
CA SER A 25 -1.17 19.43 -12.40
C SER A 25 -0.93 18.91 -10.97
N LYS A 26 -0.98 19.80 -9.97
CA LYS A 26 -0.78 19.44 -8.54
C LYS A 26 -2.10 19.29 -7.76
N GLY A 27 -3.19 18.93 -8.43
CA GLY A 27 -4.51 18.79 -7.80
C GLY A 27 -4.74 17.48 -7.06
N ASN A 28 -6.01 17.12 -6.86
CA ASN A 28 -6.43 15.85 -6.24
C ASN A 28 -6.07 14.64 -7.11
N PRO A 29 -5.42 13.60 -6.56
CA PRO A 29 -5.09 12.40 -7.31
C PRO A 29 -6.36 11.68 -7.81
N GLN A 30 -6.20 10.85 -8.84
CA GLN A 30 -7.31 10.05 -9.39
C GLN A 30 -7.20 8.57 -9.05
N LEU A 31 -6.05 8.16 -8.51
CA LEU A 31 -5.78 6.79 -8.15
C LEU A 31 -4.72 6.74 -7.05
N GLU A 32 -4.90 5.80 -6.14
CA GLU A 32 -3.95 5.42 -5.11
C GLU A 32 -3.51 3.97 -5.33
N VAL A 33 -2.21 3.69 -5.17
CA VAL A 33 -1.67 2.34 -5.11
C VAL A 33 -0.86 2.21 -3.84
N MET A 34 -1.28 1.30 -2.97
CA MET A 34 -0.60 1.03 -1.71
C MET A 34 0.13 -0.32 -1.73
N ILE A 35 1.24 -0.40 -1.01
CA ILE A 35 1.98 -1.65 -0.78
C ILE A 35 2.29 -1.78 0.71
N TRP A 36 1.62 -2.69 1.39
CA TRP A 36 1.72 -2.87 2.84
C TRP A 36 2.80 -3.88 3.24
N GLY A 37 3.59 -3.58 4.27
CA GLY A 37 4.57 -4.54 4.83
C GLY A 37 4.09 -5.34 5.99
N ALA A 38 3.24 -4.73 6.81
CA ALA A 38 2.65 -5.32 7.98
C ALA A 38 1.33 -4.63 8.23
N ASN A 39 0.34 -5.40 8.66
CA ASN A 39 -0.99 -4.88 8.95
C ASN A 39 -1.71 -5.79 9.95
N ASN A 40 -2.65 -5.18 10.67
CA ASN A 40 -3.79 -5.86 11.30
C ASN A 40 -5.11 -5.09 11.07
N SER A 41 -5.08 -4.11 10.16
CA SER A 41 -6.21 -3.40 9.58
C SER A 41 -6.73 -4.12 8.31
N TYR A 42 -7.84 -3.62 7.77
CA TYR A 42 -8.40 -4.04 6.48
C TYR A 42 -8.08 -3.02 5.39
N PRO A 43 -7.63 -3.47 4.20
CA PRO A 43 -7.56 -2.58 3.04
C PRO A 43 -8.96 -2.20 2.55
N LEU A 44 -9.06 -1.10 1.82
CA LEU A 44 -10.31 -0.71 1.17
C LEU A 44 -10.74 -1.72 0.08
N GLY A 45 -12.04 -1.93 -0.03
CA GLY A 45 -12.64 -2.71 -1.09
C GLY A 45 -12.64 -4.23 -0.86
N THR A 46 -12.34 -5.00 -1.90
CA THR A 46 -12.44 -6.48 -1.88
C THR A 46 -11.20 -7.14 -2.45
N LEU A 47 -10.91 -8.36 -1.99
CA LEU A 47 -9.87 -9.23 -2.56
C LEU A 47 -10.26 -9.62 -4.00
N THR A 48 -9.46 -9.22 -4.98
CA THR A 48 -9.73 -9.51 -6.40
C THR A 48 -8.69 -10.40 -7.05
N THR A 49 -7.45 -10.41 -6.54
CA THR A 49 -6.42 -11.36 -6.98
C THR A 49 -5.65 -11.86 -5.76
N SER A 50 -5.82 -13.13 -5.40
CA SER A 50 -4.96 -13.74 -4.39
C SER A 50 -3.60 -14.12 -5.00
N ASN A 51 -2.52 -14.04 -4.20
CA ASN A 51 -1.15 -14.33 -4.62
C ASN A 51 -0.76 -13.56 -5.90
N ALA A 52 -1.10 -12.27 -5.94
CA ALA A 52 -0.91 -11.40 -7.10
C ALA A 52 0.57 -11.25 -7.51
N ILE A 53 1.48 -11.18 -6.53
CA ILE A 53 2.92 -11.03 -6.74
C ILE A 53 3.73 -11.53 -5.53
N THR A 54 4.94 -12.04 -5.77
CA THR A 54 5.93 -12.31 -4.72
C THR A 54 7.12 -11.38 -4.89
N SER A 55 7.52 -10.68 -3.82
CA SER A 55 8.66 -9.76 -3.78
C SER A 55 9.40 -9.94 -2.46
N ASP A 56 10.73 -10.05 -2.53
CA ASP A 56 11.61 -10.25 -1.35
C ASP A 56 11.14 -11.38 -0.41
N GLY A 57 10.64 -12.48 -1.00
CA GLY A 57 10.13 -13.64 -0.25
C GLY A 57 8.73 -13.48 0.36
N VAL A 58 8.08 -12.32 0.24
CA VAL A 58 6.71 -12.09 0.69
C VAL A 58 5.76 -12.18 -0.50
N THR A 59 4.69 -12.97 -0.36
CA THR A 59 3.61 -13.04 -1.36
C THR A 59 2.49 -12.09 -0.97
N TYR A 60 1.96 -11.36 -1.95
CA TYR A 60 0.97 -10.31 -1.76
C TYR A 60 -0.34 -10.64 -2.46
N ASP A 61 -1.45 -10.36 -1.79
CA ASP A 61 -2.78 -10.30 -2.37
C ASP A 61 -3.07 -8.88 -2.90
N LEU A 62 -3.95 -8.76 -3.89
CA LEU A 62 -4.44 -7.49 -4.42
C LEU A 62 -5.89 -7.26 -3.98
N TRP A 63 -6.10 -6.18 -3.24
CA TRP A 63 -7.40 -5.64 -2.87
C TRP A 63 -7.67 -4.35 -3.64
N GLU A 64 -8.94 -4.08 -3.94
CA GLU A 64 -9.31 -2.87 -4.68
C GLU A 64 -10.74 -2.41 -4.42
N GLY A 65 -10.94 -1.09 -4.47
CA GLY A 65 -12.25 -0.46 -4.27
C GLY A 65 -12.23 1.07 -4.37
N ASN A 66 -13.41 1.68 -4.25
CA ASN A 66 -13.55 3.15 -4.21
C ASN A 66 -13.23 3.68 -2.80
N ASN A 67 -12.45 4.75 -2.73
CA ASN A 67 -12.40 5.63 -1.56
C ASN A 67 -13.33 6.83 -1.82
N ASP A 68 -14.62 6.66 -1.57
CA ASP A 68 -15.64 7.68 -1.88
C ASP A 68 -15.40 8.99 -1.12
N ALA A 69 -14.82 8.93 0.07
CA ALA A 69 -14.49 10.12 0.87
C ALA A 69 -13.37 10.95 0.24
N ALA A 70 -12.38 10.30 -0.38
CA ALA A 70 -11.25 10.96 -1.01
C ALA A 70 -11.43 11.20 -2.53
N GLY A 71 -12.40 10.53 -3.15
CA GLY A 71 -12.79 10.72 -4.55
C GLY A 71 -11.93 9.99 -5.58
N TYR A 72 -11.21 8.94 -5.18
CA TYR A 72 -10.36 8.14 -6.07
C TYR A 72 -10.50 6.63 -5.80
N TYR A 73 -10.02 5.84 -6.76
CA TYR A 73 -9.96 4.37 -6.65
C TYR A 73 -8.63 3.96 -6.00
N VAL A 74 -8.65 2.85 -5.26
CA VAL A 74 -7.48 2.35 -4.52
C VAL A 74 -7.17 0.92 -4.94
N TYR A 75 -5.91 0.64 -5.20
CA TYR A 75 -5.35 -0.71 -5.29
C TYR A 75 -4.39 -0.93 -4.13
N THR A 76 -4.62 -1.94 -3.29
CA THR A 76 -3.76 -2.24 -2.15
C THR A 76 -3.17 -3.63 -2.30
N PHE A 77 -1.84 -3.71 -2.34
CA PHE A 77 -1.11 -4.95 -2.19
C PHE A 77 -0.81 -5.20 -0.71
N ILE A 78 -1.31 -6.30 -0.16
CA ILE A 78 -1.08 -6.68 1.25
C ILE A 78 -0.43 -8.06 1.34
N PRO A 79 0.34 -8.39 2.38
CA PRO A 79 0.86 -9.74 2.56
C PRO A 79 -0.28 -10.78 2.56
N HIS A 80 -0.02 -11.94 1.97
CA HIS A 80 -1.07 -12.93 1.70
C HIS A 80 -1.77 -13.38 2.99
N GLY A 81 -3.11 -13.33 2.99
CA GLY A 81 -3.93 -13.79 4.10
C GLY A 81 -3.86 -12.94 5.38
N THR A 82 -3.32 -11.72 5.33
CA THR A 82 -3.19 -10.86 6.51
C THR A 82 -4.32 -9.84 6.68
N ALA A 83 -5.25 -9.72 5.72
CA ALA A 83 -6.38 -8.77 5.80
C ALA A 83 -7.13 -8.92 7.12
N GLY A 84 -7.16 -7.87 7.94
CA GLY A 84 -7.95 -7.84 9.16
C GLY A 84 -7.59 -8.89 10.20
N ASN A 85 -6.37 -9.44 10.14
CA ASN A 85 -5.94 -10.42 11.13
C ASN A 85 -6.03 -9.80 12.55
N SER A 86 -6.39 -10.62 13.54
CA SER A 86 -6.49 -10.16 14.94
C SER A 86 -5.16 -10.15 15.68
N ASN A 87 -4.05 -10.44 15.00
CA ASN A 87 -2.74 -10.48 15.63
C ASN A 87 -2.27 -9.06 15.93
N ALA A 88 -1.47 -8.94 16.98
CA ALA A 88 -0.78 -7.69 17.25
C ALA A 88 0.18 -7.38 16.09
N LEU A 89 0.26 -6.11 15.71
CA LEU A 89 1.30 -5.66 14.79
C LEU A 89 2.68 -6.01 15.36
N PRO A 90 3.63 -6.44 14.50
CA PRO A 90 4.97 -6.74 14.97
C PRO A 90 5.64 -5.46 15.49
N ALA A 91 6.43 -5.59 16.55
CA ALA A 91 7.15 -4.46 17.16
C ALA A 91 8.17 -3.79 16.21
N LYS A 92 8.52 -4.47 15.12
CA LYS A 92 9.38 -3.98 14.06
C LYS A 92 9.10 -4.73 12.76
N GLY A 93 9.36 -4.09 11.64
CA GLY A 93 9.24 -4.71 10.32
C GLY A 93 9.86 -3.84 9.25
N ASN A 94 9.79 -4.30 8.00
CA ASN A 94 10.23 -3.53 6.86
C ASN A 94 9.41 -3.87 5.61
N VAL A 95 9.48 -2.96 4.63
CA VAL A 95 9.05 -3.16 3.25
C VAL A 95 10.23 -2.79 2.39
N ASN A 96 10.83 -3.79 1.76
CA ASN A 96 11.92 -3.62 0.81
C ASN A 96 11.47 -4.18 -0.54
N VAL A 97 10.82 -3.32 -1.34
CA VAL A 97 10.18 -3.74 -2.58
C VAL A 97 10.68 -2.90 -3.76
N ASP A 98 10.75 -3.54 -4.92
CA ASP A 98 10.77 -2.82 -6.18
C ASP A 98 9.34 -2.38 -6.52
N VAL A 99 9.02 -1.12 -6.21
CA VAL A 99 7.72 -0.52 -6.51
C VAL A 99 7.36 -0.67 -7.99
N LYS A 100 8.33 -0.58 -8.91
CA LYS A 100 8.03 -0.70 -10.34
C LYS A 100 7.54 -2.10 -10.70
N ALA A 101 8.04 -3.15 -10.04
CA ALA A 101 7.56 -4.50 -10.25
C ALA A 101 6.06 -4.65 -9.87
N PHE A 102 5.63 -4.05 -8.77
CA PHE A 102 4.22 -4.04 -8.36
C PHE A 102 3.35 -3.28 -9.36
N LEU A 103 3.81 -2.11 -9.81
CA LEU A 103 3.12 -1.30 -10.81
C LEU A 103 3.01 -1.99 -12.17
N THR A 104 4.07 -2.65 -12.64
CA THR A 104 4.03 -3.47 -13.85
C THR A 104 3.03 -4.61 -13.69
N ARG A 105 3.04 -5.30 -12.54
CA ARG A 105 2.09 -6.37 -12.29
C ARG A 105 0.64 -5.87 -12.24
N LEU A 106 0.40 -4.70 -11.67
CA LEU A 106 -0.92 -4.06 -11.68
C LEU A 106 -1.39 -3.75 -13.10
N GLN A 107 -0.50 -3.22 -13.96
CA GLN A 107 -0.79 -3.01 -15.38
C GLN A 107 -1.22 -4.32 -16.05
N ASP A 108 -0.51 -5.41 -15.82
CA ASP A 108 -0.83 -6.71 -16.44
C ASP A 108 -2.18 -7.26 -15.96
N LEU A 109 -2.49 -7.11 -14.67
CA LEU A 109 -3.71 -7.62 -14.06
C LEU A 109 -4.96 -6.76 -14.38
N ARG A 110 -4.79 -5.46 -14.68
CA ARG A 110 -5.89 -4.49 -14.79
C ARG A 110 -5.83 -3.64 -16.07
N ALA A 111 -5.09 -4.05 -17.08
CA ALA A 111 -4.99 -3.31 -18.35
C ALA A 111 -6.35 -2.96 -18.97
N SER A 112 -7.32 -3.89 -18.89
CA SER A 112 -8.66 -3.69 -19.45
C SER A 112 -9.56 -2.79 -18.61
N ASP A 113 -9.21 -2.53 -17.35
CA ASP A 113 -10.03 -1.73 -16.43
C ASP A 113 -9.87 -0.22 -16.67
N GLY A 114 -8.71 0.21 -17.19
CA GLY A 114 -8.45 1.59 -17.60
C GLY A 114 -8.26 2.59 -16.45
N ARG A 115 -8.35 2.15 -15.19
CA ARG A 115 -8.09 3.00 -14.01
C ARG A 115 -6.60 3.24 -13.78
N TYR A 116 -5.79 2.19 -13.86
CA TYR A 116 -4.34 2.25 -13.82
C TYR A 116 -3.73 2.10 -15.22
N SER A 117 -2.71 2.90 -15.52
CA SER A 117 -1.80 2.60 -16.62
C SER A 117 -0.40 3.17 -16.38
N ASN A 118 0.60 2.62 -17.08
CA ASN A 118 1.96 3.15 -17.10
C ASN A 118 2.09 4.57 -17.71
N ALA A 119 1.01 5.11 -18.31
CA ALA A 119 0.98 6.47 -18.83
C ALA A 119 0.58 7.52 -17.77
N LEU A 120 0.14 7.09 -16.58
CA LEU A 120 -0.20 8.00 -15.50
C LEU A 120 1.07 8.65 -14.92
N TYR A 121 0.93 9.89 -14.45
CA TYR A 121 1.96 10.59 -13.72
C TYR A 121 1.94 10.15 -12.26
N LEU A 122 3.07 9.67 -11.76
CA LEU A 122 3.29 9.46 -10.33
C LEU A 122 3.49 10.82 -9.66
N GLN A 123 2.55 11.22 -8.80
CA GLN A 123 2.55 12.52 -8.14
C GLN A 123 3.45 12.51 -6.90
N VAL A 124 3.33 11.48 -6.06
CA VAL A 124 4.12 11.33 -4.84
C VAL A 124 4.26 9.85 -4.48
N VAL A 125 5.36 9.54 -3.78
CA VAL A 125 5.56 8.28 -3.08
C VAL A 125 5.71 8.62 -1.60
N GLU A 126 4.81 8.11 -0.80
CA GLU A 126 4.80 8.27 0.65
C GLU A 126 5.13 6.94 1.32
N GLY A 127 5.70 7.02 2.51
CA GLY A 127 6.01 5.87 3.33
C GLY A 127 5.63 6.19 4.76
N GLY A 128 4.73 5.39 5.33
CA GLY A 128 4.08 5.78 6.58
C GLY A 128 3.45 4.62 7.33
N PHE A 129 2.72 5.01 8.36
CA PHE A 129 1.92 4.10 9.17
C PHE A 129 0.55 4.70 9.38
N GLU A 130 -0.50 3.98 9.02
CA GLU A 130 -1.89 4.37 9.20
C GLU A 130 -2.40 3.81 10.52
N VAL A 131 -2.50 4.65 11.56
CA VAL A 131 -2.92 4.20 12.89
C VAL A 131 -4.43 4.10 12.97
N THR A 132 -4.96 2.91 13.23
CA THR A 132 -6.40 2.69 13.45
C THR A 132 -6.76 2.59 14.93
N GLY A 133 -5.78 2.48 15.83
CA GLY A 133 -6.02 2.37 17.26
C GLY A 133 -4.77 2.15 18.12
N GLY A 134 -5.00 2.12 19.43
CA GLY A 134 -3.95 1.96 20.44
C GLY A 134 -3.25 3.26 20.81
N MET A 135 -2.15 3.13 21.56
CA MET A 135 -1.33 4.26 21.99
C MET A 135 0.14 3.91 21.85
N GLY A 136 0.92 4.83 21.29
CA GLY A 136 2.34 4.58 21.11
C GLY A 136 3.04 5.54 20.16
N THR A 137 4.25 5.15 19.77
CA THR A 137 5.08 5.85 18.81
C THR A 137 5.48 4.89 17.70
N VAL A 138 5.46 5.38 16.46
CA VAL A 138 6.05 4.68 15.31
C VAL A 138 7.30 5.44 14.91
N SER A 139 8.43 4.74 14.80
CA SER A 139 9.67 5.29 14.27
C SER A 139 9.97 4.65 12.92
N LEU A 140 10.17 5.49 11.91
CA LEU A 140 10.39 5.10 10.52
C LEU A 140 11.82 5.41 10.10
N SER A 141 12.41 4.53 9.30
CA SER A 141 13.72 4.76 8.69
C SER A 141 13.79 4.15 7.29
N GLY A 142 14.56 4.77 6.40
CA GLY A 142 14.78 4.24 5.05
C GLY A 142 14.96 5.34 4.02
N SER A 143 14.99 4.92 2.77
CA SER A 143 15.09 5.80 1.61
C SER A 143 14.13 5.32 0.52
N ILE A 144 13.71 6.26 -0.31
CA ILE A 144 13.09 5.99 -1.61
C ILE A 144 14.12 6.44 -2.63
N ALA A 145 14.52 5.52 -3.52
CA ALA A 145 15.47 5.81 -4.57
C ALA A 145 14.79 5.63 -5.93
N ALA A 146 14.89 6.66 -6.77
CA ALA A 146 14.58 6.56 -8.19
C ALA A 146 15.90 6.39 -8.96
N LYS A 147 15.92 5.46 -9.92
CA LYS A 147 17.01 5.30 -10.88
C LYS A 147 16.49 5.51 -12.29
#